data_AF-A0A4Y3RW11-F1
#
_entry.id   AF-A0A4Y3RW11-F1
#
_cell.length_a   1.000
_cell.length_b   1.000
_cell.length_c   1.000
_cell.angle_alpha   90.00
_cell.angle_beta   90.00
_cell.angle_gamma   90.00
#
_symmetry.space_group_name_H-M   'P 1'
#
loop_
_entity.id
_entity.type
_entity.pdbx_description
1 polymer ?
#
loop_
_entity_poly.entity_id
_entity_poly.type
_entity_poly.pdbx_seq_one_letter_code
_entity_poly.pdbx_strand_id
1 'polypeptide(L)'
;MTIHRPGLPEDLPTGEALWARWALRAAVGATIEDEQRRSGYRTGVWIDAEGLHYDDSGCTWWTMSRMGEGRFVLYGEDESSEVKWHEPPIDMLAGGPEWLPYDELRDRLEGNELGCVYWYEHGTWARATYPDDLGDDGLDCGMIGFVDRDRAVGDLSDRIDATTDGPGADTLLAAAEAHRLEPGLLLERLRPTDPDGDPLDLPAVARALVLAGLTAPATAPDPTPS
;
A
#
# COMPACT_ATOMS: atom_id res chain seq x y z
N MET A 1 1.07 17.44 0.20
CA MET A 1 0.91 17.18 1.64
C MET A 1 2.29 16.88 2.22
N THR A 2 2.51 17.06 3.52
CA THR A 2 3.79 16.73 4.19
C THR A 2 3.49 15.82 5.37
N ILE A 3 4.19 14.69 5.47
CA ILE A 3 4.15 13.79 6.63
C ILE A 3 5.05 14.39 7.72
N HIS A 4 4.62 14.36 8.98
CA HIS A 4 5.42 14.84 10.10
C HIS A 4 6.59 13.91 10.39
N ARG A 5 7.56 14.40 11.17
CA ARG A 5 8.70 13.63 11.66
C ARG A 5 8.79 13.83 13.17
N PRO A 6 8.50 12.79 13.98
CA PRO A 6 7.96 11.49 13.57
C PRO A 6 6.53 11.61 13.01
N GLY A 7 6.10 10.64 12.19
CA GLY A 7 4.78 10.61 11.58
C GLY A 7 3.64 10.67 12.61
N LEU A 8 2.52 11.29 12.21
CA LEU A 8 1.29 11.32 12.99
C LEU A 8 0.19 10.48 12.33
N PRO A 9 -0.74 9.89 13.09
CA PRO A 9 -1.87 9.15 12.50
C PRO A 9 -2.67 9.95 11.46
N GLU A 10 -2.85 11.25 11.68
CA GLU A 10 -3.53 12.17 10.76
C GLU A 10 -2.76 12.47 9.47
N ASP A 11 -1.49 12.08 9.37
CA ASP A 11 -0.72 12.20 8.13
C ASP A 11 -1.13 11.15 7.10
N LEU A 12 -1.78 10.07 7.53
CA LEU A 12 -2.24 9.01 6.66
C LEU A 12 -3.68 9.29 6.20
N PRO A 13 -4.02 9.04 4.92
CA PRO A 13 -5.42 9.04 4.48
C PRO A 13 -6.15 7.86 5.15
N THR A 14 -7.45 7.68 4.92
CA THR A 14 -8.17 6.50 5.44
C THR A 14 -7.48 5.21 5.01
N GLY A 15 -7.59 4.15 5.83
CA GLY A 15 -6.98 2.85 5.53
C GLY A 15 -7.37 2.32 4.14
N GLU A 16 -8.63 2.50 3.77
CA GLU A 16 -9.16 2.14 2.45
C GLU A 16 -8.52 2.93 1.32
N ALA A 17 -8.33 4.25 1.50
CA ALA A 17 -7.71 5.10 0.49
C ALA A 17 -6.21 4.82 0.33
N LEU A 18 -5.48 4.63 1.44
CA LEU A 18 -4.06 4.25 1.40
C LEU A 18 -3.89 2.92 0.68
N TRP A 19 -4.70 1.92 1.07
CA TRP A 19 -4.72 0.61 0.42
C TRP A 19 -4.98 0.74 -1.08
N ALA A 20 -6.01 1.49 -1.46
CA ALA A 20 -6.41 1.60 -2.87
C ALA A 20 -5.33 2.21 -3.75
N ARG A 21 -4.67 3.27 -3.28
CA ARG A 21 -3.60 3.96 -4.01
C ARG A 21 -2.39 3.06 -4.20
N TRP A 22 -1.94 2.43 -3.11
CA TRP A 22 -0.80 1.52 -3.15
C TRP A 22 -1.09 0.28 -3.98
N ALA A 23 -2.25 -0.34 -3.78
CA ALA A 23 -2.67 -1.51 -4.54
C ALA A 23 -2.82 -1.24 -6.04
N LEU A 24 -3.28 -0.05 -6.44
CA LEU A 24 -3.35 0.31 -7.85
C LEU A 24 -1.95 0.38 -8.46
N ARG A 25 -0.98 0.99 -7.76
CA ARG A 25 0.42 1.03 -8.22
C ARG A 25 1.04 -0.37 -8.28
N ALA A 26 0.79 -1.21 -7.28
CA ALA A 26 1.22 -2.61 -7.25
C ALA A 26 0.63 -3.41 -8.42
N ALA A 27 -0.66 -3.22 -8.70
CA ALA A 27 -1.34 -3.94 -9.76
C ALA A 27 -0.81 -3.58 -11.15
N VAL A 28 -0.57 -2.29 -11.43
CA VAL A 28 -0.03 -1.88 -12.75
C VAL A 28 1.38 -2.42 -13.00
N GLY A 29 2.17 -2.65 -11.95
CA GLY A 29 3.50 -3.26 -12.04
C GLY A 29 3.50 -4.79 -11.95
N ALA A 30 2.34 -5.45 -11.87
CA ALA A 30 2.28 -6.90 -11.67
C ALA A 30 2.72 -7.68 -12.91
N THR A 31 3.46 -8.78 -12.69
CA THR A 31 3.88 -9.72 -13.74
C THR A 31 3.62 -11.17 -13.31
N ILE A 32 3.34 -12.05 -14.27
CA ILE A 32 3.21 -13.50 -14.02
C ILE A 32 4.50 -14.07 -13.43
N GLU A 33 5.67 -13.58 -13.89
CA GLU A 33 6.97 -14.06 -13.40
C GLU A 33 7.12 -13.81 -11.90
N ASP A 34 6.80 -12.62 -11.44
CA ASP A 34 6.88 -12.29 -10.02
C ASP A 34 5.85 -13.05 -9.18
N GLU A 35 4.64 -13.23 -9.68
CA GLU A 35 3.60 -14.03 -9.00
C GLU A 35 4.02 -15.50 -8.81
N GLN A 36 4.81 -16.05 -9.73
CA GLN A 36 5.26 -17.45 -9.70
C GLN A 36 6.59 -17.64 -8.97
N ARG A 37 7.22 -16.56 -8.49
CA ARG A 37 8.49 -16.60 -7.80
C ARG A 37 8.34 -17.37 -6.49
N ARG A 38 8.89 -18.58 -6.43
CA ARG A 38 8.69 -19.51 -5.29
C ARG A 38 9.40 -19.09 -4.00
N SER A 39 10.43 -18.28 -4.09
CA SER A 39 11.20 -17.73 -2.96
C SER A 39 12.32 -16.82 -3.47
N GLY A 40 12.59 -15.72 -2.77
CA GLY A 40 13.73 -14.82 -3.03
C GLY A 40 13.38 -13.39 -2.67
N TYR A 41 14.41 -12.55 -2.46
CA TYR A 41 14.22 -11.10 -2.30
C TYR A 41 13.47 -10.55 -3.51
N ARG A 42 12.32 -9.93 -3.25
CA ARG A 42 11.54 -9.16 -4.22
C ARG A 42 11.67 -7.70 -3.84
N THR A 43 11.84 -6.86 -4.85
CA THR A 43 11.93 -5.42 -4.67
C THR A 43 10.87 -4.73 -5.53
N GLY A 44 10.65 -3.44 -5.29
CA GLY A 44 9.60 -2.66 -5.94
C GLY A 44 8.31 -2.65 -5.13
N VAL A 45 7.17 -2.61 -5.81
CA VAL A 45 5.83 -2.48 -5.20
C VAL A 45 4.97 -3.64 -5.65
N TRP A 46 4.41 -4.42 -4.73
CA TRP A 46 3.59 -5.58 -5.08
C TRP A 46 2.47 -5.88 -4.11
N ILE A 47 1.60 -6.80 -4.51
CA ILE A 47 0.54 -7.37 -3.69
C ILE A 47 0.60 -8.89 -3.77
N ASP A 48 0.39 -9.55 -2.64
CA ASP A 48 0.20 -11.00 -2.54
C ASP A 48 -0.90 -11.33 -1.51
N ALA A 49 -0.93 -12.58 -1.03
CA ALA A 49 -1.94 -13.04 -0.07
C ALA A 49 -1.77 -12.43 1.33
N GLU A 50 -0.58 -11.94 1.68
CA GLU A 50 -0.26 -11.37 2.99
C GLU A 50 -0.55 -9.87 3.02
N GLY A 51 -0.41 -9.18 1.88
CA GLY A 51 -0.77 -7.79 1.77
C GLY A 51 -0.08 -7.06 0.64
N LEU A 52 0.02 -5.76 0.83
CA LEU A 52 0.80 -4.85 0.00
C LEU A 52 2.21 -4.75 0.55
N HIS A 53 3.17 -4.69 -0.35
CA HIS A 53 4.58 -4.65 -0.02
C HIS A 53 5.30 -3.63 -0.87
N TYR A 54 6.32 -3.03 -0.27
CA TYR A 54 7.24 -2.09 -0.88
C TYR A 54 8.63 -2.38 -0.35
N ASP A 55 9.60 -2.41 -1.24
CA ASP A 55 11.02 -2.57 -0.92
C ASP A 55 11.81 -1.79 -1.98
N ASP A 56 12.64 -0.84 -1.55
CA ASP A 56 13.42 0.02 -2.45
C ASP A 56 14.76 -0.59 -2.91
N SER A 57 15.00 -1.87 -2.58
CA SER A 57 16.27 -2.60 -2.74
C SER A 57 17.42 -2.03 -1.90
N GLY A 58 17.11 -1.15 -0.95
CA GLY A 58 18.04 -0.45 -0.09
C GLY A 58 17.70 -0.72 1.36
N CYS A 59 17.33 0.33 2.08
CA CYS A 59 17.06 0.29 3.50
C CYS A 59 15.60 0.62 3.82
N THR A 60 14.73 0.74 2.81
CA THR A 60 13.32 1.09 3.02
C THR A 60 12.42 -0.06 2.61
N TRP A 61 11.58 -0.51 3.53
CA TRP A 61 10.53 -1.47 3.21
C TRP A 61 9.26 -1.20 4.02
N TRP A 62 8.11 -1.50 3.41
CA TRP A 62 6.79 -1.33 4.03
C TRP A 62 5.88 -2.50 3.68
N THR A 63 5.08 -2.92 4.66
CA THR A 63 3.98 -3.86 4.49
C THR A 63 2.69 -3.24 5.00
N MET A 64 1.60 -3.42 4.25
CA MET A 64 0.25 -3.13 4.72
C MET A 64 -0.66 -4.33 4.48
N SER A 65 -1.31 -4.78 5.55
CA SER A 65 -2.18 -5.97 5.53
C SER A 65 -3.61 -5.62 5.94
N ARG A 66 -4.57 -6.30 5.32
CA ARG A 66 -5.99 -6.26 5.69
C ARG A 66 -6.25 -7.29 6.77
N MET A 67 -6.78 -6.84 7.91
CA MET A 67 -7.13 -7.71 9.04
C MET A 67 -8.65 -8.03 9.07
N GLY A 68 -9.37 -7.67 8.01
CA GLY A 68 -10.83 -7.82 7.89
C GLY A 68 -11.61 -6.76 8.66
N GLU A 69 -12.91 -6.64 8.37
CA GLU A 69 -13.82 -5.68 9.06
C GLU A 69 -13.36 -4.21 8.98
N GLY A 70 -12.69 -3.82 7.88
CA GLY A 70 -12.16 -2.46 7.71
C GLY A 70 -10.91 -2.17 8.53
N ARG A 71 -10.24 -3.20 9.06
CA ARG A 71 -8.97 -3.07 9.79
C ARG A 71 -7.76 -3.21 8.89
N PHE A 72 -6.76 -2.38 9.13
CA PHE A 72 -5.48 -2.43 8.44
C PHE A 72 -4.34 -2.29 9.44
N VAL A 73 -3.22 -2.94 9.16
CA VAL A 73 -1.94 -2.67 9.81
C VAL A 73 -0.95 -2.21 8.75
N LEU A 74 -0.17 -1.19 9.07
CA LEU A 74 0.95 -0.68 8.29
C LEU A 74 2.20 -0.75 9.18
N TYR A 75 3.25 -1.38 8.69
CA TYR A 75 4.51 -1.50 9.42
C TYR A 75 5.66 -1.62 8.43
N GLY A 76 6.86 -1.30 8.88
CA GLY A 76 8.03 -1.30 8.04
C GLY A 76 9.15 -0.50 8.68
N GLU A 77 10.18 -0.24 7.89
CA GLU A 77 11.39 0.41 8.34
C GLU A 77 12.04 1.22 7.22
N ASP A 78 12.77 2.24 7.66
CA ASP A 78 13.62 3.07 6.84
C ASP A 78 14.89 3.41 7.64
N GLU A 79 16.03 3.59 6.94
CA GLU A 79 17.30 3.89 7.60
C GLU A 79 17.31 5.21 8.37
N SER A 80 16.45 6.17 8.02
CA SER A 80 16.31 7.44 8.74
C SER A 80 15.55 7.29 10.05
N SER A 81 14.86 6.17 10.28
CA SER A 81 14.14 5.92 11.52
C SER A 81 15.09 5.85 12.71
N GLU A 82 14.86 6.72 13.69
CA GLU A 82 15.62 6.76 14.93
C GLU A 82 15.08 5.75 15.96
N VAL A 83 13.91 5.15 15.69
CA VAL A 83 13.16 4.34 16.66
C VAL A 83 13.95 3.12 17.12
N LYS A 84 14.61 2.41 16.20
CA LYS A 84 15.38 1.20 16.51
C LYS A 84 16.65 1.46 17.33
N TRP A 85 17.11 2.71 17.39
CA TRP A 85 18.30 3.11 18.15
C TRP A 85 17.97 3.99 19.37
N HIS A 86 16.70 4.24 19.62
CA HIS A 86 16.26 5.11 20.71
C HIS A 86 16.55 4.48 22.09
N GLU A 87 16.98 5.30 23.05
CA GLU A 87 17.22 4.90 24.44
C GLU A 87 16.42 5.81 25.39
N PRO A 88 15.47 5.27 26.18
CA PRO A 88 15.12 3.86 26.31
C PRO A 88 14.43 3.29 25.06
N PRO A 89 14.49 1.96 24.83
CA PRO A 89 13.82 1.33 23.69
C PRO A 89 12.32 1.66 23.63
N ILE A 90 11.83 1.97 22.43
CA ILE A 90 10.42 2.29 22.19
C ILE A 90 9.66 0.99 21.88
N ASP A 91 8.64 0.70 22.68
CA ASP A 91 7.68 -0.38 22.37
C ASP A 91 6.64 0.13 21.37
N MET A 92 6.89 -0.10 20.08
CA MET A 92 5.98 0.27 18.98
C MET A 92 4.63 -0.48 19.02
N LEU A 93 4.50 -1.52 19.84
CA LEU A 93 3.28 -2.33 19.97
C LEU A 93 2.45 -1.95 21.20
N ALA A 94 2.95 -1.01 22.02
CA ALA A 94 2.28 -0.53 23.21
C ALA A 94 0.90 0.07 22.86
N GLY A 95 -0.15 -0.44 23.51
CA GLY A 95 -1.53 0.01 23.29
C GLY A 95 -2.17 -0.47 21.98
N GLY A 96 -1.50 -1.35 21.24
CA GLY A 96 -2.06 -2.00 20.05
C GLY A 96 -3.27 -2.89 20.39
N PRO A 97 -4.21 -3.08 19.43
CA PRO A 97 -5.36 -3.95 19.62
C PRO A 97 -4.99 -5.44 19.49
N GLU A 98 -5.79 -6.31 20.12
CA GLU A 98 -5.54 -7.77 20.20
C GLU A 98 -5.48 -8.48 18.84
N TRP A 99 -6.03 -7.88 17.78
CA TRP A 99 -6.05 -8.46 16.43
C TRP A 99 -4.76 -8.24 15.63
N LEU A 100 -3.80 -7.47 16.14
CA LEU A 100 -2.52 -7.28 15.46
C LEU A 100 -1.76 -8.60 15.28
N PRO A 101 -0.96 -8.74 14.21
CA PRO A 101 -0.10 -9.90 14.00
C PRO A 101 1.12 -9.86 14.94
N TYR A 102 0.88 -9.98 16.25
CA TYR A 102 1.89 -9.77 17.29
C TYR A 102 3.10 -10.68 17.16
N ASP A 103 2.94 -11.92 16.71
CA ASP A 103 4.06 -12.85 16.58
C ASP A 103 5.07 -12.32 15.54
N GLU A 104 4.60 -11.92 14.35
CA GLU A 104 5.46 -11.30 13.33
C GLU A 104 6.02 -9.96 13.80
N LEU A 105 5.18 -9.09 14.36
CA LEU A 105 5.61 -7.75 14.76
C LEU A 105 6.64 -7.79 15.88
N ARG A 106 6.56 -8.75 16.81
CA ARG A 106 7.56 -8.93 17.87
C ARG A 106 8.87 -9.46 17.29
N ASP A 107 8.81 -10.47 16.41
CA ASP A 107 10.01 -11.02 15.77
C ASP A 107 10.79 -9.91 15.03
N ARG A 108 10.08 -9.04 14.30
CA ARG A 108 10.67 -7.89 13.59
C ARG A 108 11.17 -6.79 14.53
N LEU A 109 10.43 -6.51 15.61
CA LEU A 109 10.84 -5.56 16.65
C LEU A 109 12.16 -6.00 17.29
N GLU A 110 12.26 -7.29 17.67
CA GLU A 110 13.48 -7.89 18.23
C GLU A 110 14.65 -7.90 17.24
N GLY A 111 14.35 -8.00 15.94
CA GLY A 111 15.32 -7.91 14.85
C GLY A 111 15.81 -6.49 14.54
N ASN A 112 15.26 -5.45 15.16
CA ASN A 112 15.46 -4.03 14.78
C ASN A 112 15.02 -3.72 13.34
N GLU A 113 13.99 -4.42 12.86
CA GLU A 113 13.46 -4.30 11.50
C GLU A 113 12.17 -3.45 11.46
N LEU A 114 11.85 -2.72 12.53
CA LEU A 114 10.68 -1.85 12.58
C LEU A 114 11.09 -0.42 12.90
N GLY A 115 10.68 0.51 12.04
CA GLY A 115 10.73 1.95 12.27
C GLY A 115 9.42 2.51 12.83
N CYS A 116 8.28 1.92 12.44
CA CYS A 116 6.98 2.24 13.05
C CYS A 116 5.93 1.15 12.80
N VAL A 117 4.86 1.18 13.60
CA VAL A 117 3.67 0.34 13.43
C VAL A 117 2.43 1.22 13.61
N TYR A 118 1.58 1.26 12.58
CA TYR A 118 0.31 1.96 12.57
C TYR A 118 -0.82 0.95 12.39
N TRP A 119 -1.91 1.15 13.11
CA TRP A 119 -3.11 0.33 13.00
C TRP A 119 -4.34 1.20 12.75
N TYR A 120 -5.18 0.76 11.82
CA TYR A 120 -6.41 1.44 11.44
C TYR A 120 -7.62 0.61 11.89
N GLU A 121 -8.52 1.26 12.60
CA GLU A 121 -9.82 0.71 12.96
C GLU A 121 -10.80 1.87 13.16
N HIS A 122 -12.10 1.62 12.91
CA HIS A 122 -13.16 2.60 13.15
C HIS A 122 -12.95 3.98 12.49
N GLY A 123 -12.29 4.02 11.33
CA GLY A 123 -12.09 5.25 10.56
C GLY A 123 -10.85 6.07 10.96
N THR A 124 -10.03 5.56 11.88
CA THR A 124 -8.86 6.30 12.39
C THR A 124 -7.63 5.43 12.46
N TRP A 125 -6.49 6.01 12.08
CA TRP A 125 -5.18 5.44 12.39
C TRP A 125 -4.82 5.70 13.86
N ALA A 126 -4.03 4.80 14.42
CA ALA A 126 -3.37 4.96 15.70
C ALA A 126 -1.99 4.29 15.64
N ARG A 127 -1.12 4.67 16.57
CA ARG A 127 0.20 4.07 16.80
C ARG A 127 0.56 4.19 18.27
N ALA A 128 1.61 3.49 18.70
CA ALA A 128 2.18 3.70 20.02
C ALA A 128 2.60 5.17 20.21
N THR A 129 2.47 5.67 21.44
CA THR A 129 2.95 7.00 21.80
C THR A 129 4.47 7.02 21.72
N TYR A 130 5.03 8.00 21.01
CA TYR A 130 6.48 8.20 20.95
C TYR A 130 6.94 9.22 22.00
N PRO A 131 8.18 9.09 22.50
CA PRO A 131 8.83 10.12 23.29
C PRO A 131 8.90 11.46 22.53
N ASP A 132 8.87 12.58 23.27
CA ASP A 132 8.91 13.94 22.70
C ASP A 132 10.25 14.26 22.02
N ASP A 133 11.31 13.50 22.32
CA ASP A 133 12.66 13.66 21.79
C ASP A 133 13.00 12.75 20.61
N LEU A 134 12.07 11.91 20.15
CA LEU A 134 12.23 11.15 18.92
C LEU A 134 12.20 12.10 17.71
N GLY A 135 13.25 12.09 16.88
CA GLY A 135 13.35 12.96 15.71
C GLY A 135 12.57 12.47 14.49
N ASP A 136 12.67 11.18 14.18
CA ASP A 136 12.08 10.60 12.97
C ASP A 136 11.69 9.13 13.19
N ASP A 137 10.53 8.72 12.67
CA ASP A 137 10.09 7.31 12.62
C ASP A 137 10.25 6.68 11.22
N GLY A 138 10.68 7.48 10.24
CA GLY A 138 10.93 7.07 8.86
C GLY A 138 9.68 6.98 8.00
N LEU A 139 8.49 7.27 8.54
CA LEU A 139 7.22 7.07 7.82
C LEU A 139 7.19 7.80 6.46
N ASP A 140 7.83 8.97 6.35
CA ASP A 140 7.77 9.75 5.11
C ASP A 140 8.62 9.18 3.96
N CYS A 141 9.60 8.32 4.27
CA CYS A 141 10.42 7.61 3.31
C CYS A 141 9.61 6.51 2.62
N GLY A 142 9.48 6.59 1.29
CA GLY A 142 8.67 5.68 0.49
C GLY A 142 7.16 5.93 0.56
N MET A 143 6.57 6.12 1.74
CA MET A 143 5.11 6.18 1.89
C MET A 143 4.46 7.45 1.32
N ILE A 144 5.21 8.53 1.20
CA ILE A 144 4.70 9.79 0.62
C ILE A 144 4.12 9.60 -0.79
N GLY A 145 4.60 8.61 -1.56
CA GLY A 145 4.06 8.27 -2.88
C GLY A 145 2.65 7.69 -2.86
N PHE A 146 2.22 7.12 -1.73
CA PHE A 146 0.90 6.52 -1.54
C PHE A 146 -0.02 7.42 -0.69
N VAL A 147 0.57 8.19 0.23
CA VAL A 147 -0.14 9.14 1.12
C VAL A 147 -0.58 10.39 0.36
N ASP A 148 0.30 10.97 -0.47
CA ASP A 148 -0.03 12.17 -1.24
C ASP A 148 -0.81 11.79 -2.50
N ARG A 149 -2.08 12.22 -2.55
CA ARG A 149 -2.98 11.89 -3.67
C ARG A 149 -2.48 12.48 -4.99
N ASP A 150 -1.91 13.68 -5.00
CA ASP A 150 -1.44 14.32 -6.22
C ASP A 150 -0.23 13.57 -6.79
N ARG A 151 0.63 13.03 -5.92
CA ARG A 151 1.72 12.13 -6.33
C ARG A 151 1.20 10.82 -6.91
N ALA A 152 0.21 10.20 -6.27
CA ALA A 152 -0.42 8.99 -6.78
C ALA A 152 -1.07 9.21 -8.17
N VAL A 153 -1.70 10.38 -8.38
CA VAL A 153 -2.23 10.76 -9.71
C VAL A 153 -1.10 10.97 -10.73
N GLY A 154 0.00 11.62 -10.34
CA GLY A 154 1.18 11.80 -11.18
C GLY A 154 1.77 10.47 -11.64
N ASP A 155 2.05 9.57 -10.68
CA ASP A 155 2.57 8.23 -10.93
C ASP A 155 1.68 7.42 -11.88
N LEU A 156 0.36 7.51 -11.71
CA LEU A 156 -0.59 6.82 -12.60
C LEU A 156 -0.68 7.49 -13.97
N SER A 157 -0.56 8.81 -14.05
CA SER A 157 -0.58 9.56 -15.31
C SER A 157 0.57 9.16 -16.23
N ASP A 158 1.75 8.89 -15.66
CA ASP A 158 2.91 8.41 -16.42
C ASP A 158 2.67 7.03 -17.05
N ARG A 159 1.77 6.23 -16.48
CA ARG A 159 1.40 4.89 -16.95
C ARG A 159 0.22 4.87 -17.92
N ILE A 160 -0.50 6.00 -18.07
CA ILE A 160 -1.66 6.10 -18.95
C ILE A 160 -1.27 6.66 -20.32
N ASP A 161 -1.84 6.07 -21.37
CA ASP A 161 -1.72 6.54 -22.74
C ASP A 161 -2.66 7.73 -23.00
N ALA A 162 -2.13 8.94 -23.04
CA ALA A 162 -2.92 10.15 -23.32
C ALA A 162 -3.52 10.20 -24.73
N THR A 163 -3.11 9.32 -25.66
CA THR A 163 -3.63 9.29 -27.04
C THR A 163 -4.90 8.46 -27.20
N THR A 164 -5.18 7.59 -26.24
CA THR A 164 -6.40 6.78 -26.20
C THR A 164 -7.52 7.53 -25.46
N ASP A 165 -8.72 7.52 -26.00
CA ASP A 165 -9.89 8.16 -25.37
C ASP A 165 -10.31 7.39 -24.10
N GLY A 166 -10.78 8.12 -23.08
CA GLY A 166 -11.35 7.53 -21.86
C GLY A 166 -11.00 8.29 -20.59
N PRO A 167 -11.24 7.71 -19.40
CA PRO A 167 -10.97 8.38 -18.13
C PRO A 167 -9.48 8.69 -17.95
N GLY A 168 -9.20 9.80 -17.27
CA GLY A 168 -7.84 10.17 -16.87
C GLY A 168 -7.41 9.48 -15.58
N ALA A 169 -6.13 9.66 -15.22
CA ALA A 169 -5.53 9.12 -13.99
C ALA A 169 -6.35 9.46 -12.74
N ASP A 170 -6.75 10.73 -12.61
CA ASP A 170 -7.53 11.19 -11.46
C ASP A 170 -8.87 10.43 -11.29
N THR A 171 -9.59 10.20 -12.40
CA THR A 171 -10.86 9.47 -12.41
C THR A 171 -10.66 7.99 -12.08
N LEU A 172 -9.61 7.36 -12.62
CA LEU A 172 -9.28 5.97 -12.34
C LEU A 172 -8.83 5.77 -10.89
N LEU A 173 -8.01 6.69 -10.35
CA LEU A 173 -7.60 6.67 -8.95
C LEU A 173 -8.81 6.84 -8.02
N ALA A 174 -9.71 7.79 -8.32
CA ALA A 174 -10.93 7.97 -7.55
C ALA A 174 -11.84 6.72 -7.59
N ALA A 175 -11.90 6.02 -8.71
CA ALA A 175 -12.64 4.76 -8.82
C ALA A 175 -12.00 3.64 -7.99
N ALA A 176 -10.66 3.59 -7.95
CA ALA A 176 -9.92 2.66 -7.09
C ALA A 176 -10.13 2.96 -5.60
N GLU A 177 -10.02 4.23 -5.18
CA GLU A 177 -10.31 4.68 -3.81
C GLU A 177 -11.75 4.35 -3.38
N ALA A 178 -12.69 4.37 -4.33
CA ALA A 178 -14.08 4.00 -4.10
C ALA A 178 -14.35 2.49 -4.21
N HIS A 179 -13.33 1.64 -4.41
CA HIS A 179 -13.45 0.20 -4.63
C HIS A 179 -14.44 -0.19 -5.74
N ARG A 180 -14.47 0.63 -6.80
CA ARG A 180 -15.38 0.50 -7.95
C ARG A 180 -14.63 0.69 -9.26
N LEU A 181 -13.35 0.34 -9.29
CA LEU A 181 -12.56 0.39 -10.50
C LEU A 181 -13.02 -0.69 -11.47
N GLU A 182 -13.34 -0.29 -12.69
CA GLU A 182 -13.61 -1.23 -13.78
C GLU A 182 -12.28 -1.65 -14.43
N PRO A 183 -11.86 -2.93 -14.35
CA PRO A 183 -10.57 -3.35 -14.87
C PRO A 183 -10.39 -3.06 -16.36
N GLY A 184 -11.43 -3.30 -17.17
CA GLY A 184 -11.36 -3.04 -18.62
C GLY A 184 -11.01 -1.59 -18.93
N LEU A 185 -11.61 -0.65 -18.20
CA LEU A 185 -11.32 0.78 -18.36
C LEU A 185 -9.91 1.15 -17.94
N LEU A 186 -9.31 0.49 -16.95
CA LEU A 186 -7.89 0.72 -16.65
C LEU A 186 -7.01 0.13 -17.76
N LEU A 187 -7.22 -1.15 -18.10
CA LEU A 187 -6.35 -1.90 -19.01
C LEU A 187 -6.31 -1.28 -20.41
N GLU A 188 -7.43 -0.75 -20.90
CA GLU A 188 -7.49 -0.02 -22.19
C GLU A 188 -6.73 1.31 -22.17
N ARG A 189 -6.50 1.88 -20.98
CA ARG A 189 -5.84 3.18 -20.82
C ARG A 189 -4.35 3.06 -20.53
N LEU A 190 -3.86 1.88 -20.13
CA LEU A 190 -2.44 1.68 -19.84
C LEU A 190 -1.60 1.78 -21.11
N ARG A 191 -0.41 2.37 -20.97
CA ARG A 191 0.62 2.31 -22.01
C ARG A 191 1.01 0.85 -22.27
N PRO A 192 1.38 0.46 -23.50
CA PRO A 192 1.79 -0.91 -23.80
C PRO A 192 3.03 -1.38 -23.04
N THR A 193 3.89 -0.44 -22.62
CA THR A 193 5.12 -0.69 -21.88
C THR A 193 5.14 0.11 -20.59
N ASP A 194 5.90 -0.38 -19.62
CA ASP A 194 6.24 0.34 -18.40
C ASP A 194 7.28 1.46 -18.67
N PRO A 195 7.69 2.23 -17.64
CA PRO A 195 8.71 3.27 -17.78
C PRO A 195 10.10 2.78 -18.22
N ASP A 196 10.45 1.52 -17.96
CA ASP A 196 11.73 0.92 -18.35
C ASP A 196 11.69 0.36 -19.78
N GLY A 197 10.50 0.31 -20.38
CA GLY A 197 10.26 -0.11 -21.76
C GLY A 197 9.83 -1.56 -21.89
N ASP A 198 9.59 -2.25 -20.79
CA ASP A 198 9.15 -3.64 -20.78
C ASP A 198 7.63 -3.75 -21.01
N PRO A 199 7.14 -4.76 -21.76
CA PRO A 199 5.72 -4.93 -22.01
C PRO A 199 4.92 -5.17 -20.72
N LEU A 200 3.75 -4.54 -20.59
CA LEU A 200 2.86 -4.80 -19.45
C LEU A 200 2.21 -6.19 -19.54
N ASP A 201 2.16 -6.88 -18.41
CA ASP A 201 1.45 -8.16 -18.25
C ASP A 201 0.00 -7.92 -17.83
N LEU A 202 -0.85 -7.55 -18.79
CA LEU A 202 -2.27 -7.24 -18.54
C LEU A 202 -3.02 -8.35 -17.78
N PRO A 203 -2.79 -9.66 -18.04
CA PRO A 203 -3.36 -10.72 -17.22
C PRO A 203 -2.95 -10.65 -15.74
N ALA A 204 -1.68 -10.37 -15.42
CA ALA A 204 -1.23 -10.18 -14.05
C ALA A 204 -1.82 -8.93 -13.40
N VAL A 205 -1.86 -7.80 -14.14
CA VAL A 205 -2.53 -6.57 -13.68
C VAL A 205 -3.97 -6.87 -13.27
N ALA A 206 -4.73 -7.56 -14.12
CA ALA A 206 -6.13 -7.92 -13.84
C ALA A 206 -6.28 -8.78 -12.58
N ARG A 207 -5.39 -9.76 -12.37
CA ARG A 207 -5.42 -10.61 -11.15
C ARG A 207 -5.08 -9.81 -9.90
N ALA A 208 -4.07 -8.95 -9.97
CA ALA A 208 -3.67 -8.10 -8.84
C ALA A 208 -4.79 -7.11 -8.43
N LEU A 209 -5.53 -6.54 -9.40
CA LEU A 209 -6.71 -5.69 -9.12
C LEU A 209 -7.82 -6.43 -8.36
N VAL A 210 -8.05 -7.71 -8.72
CA VAL A 210 -9.02 -8.57 -8.05
C VAL A 210 -8.55 -8.93 -6.65
N LEU A 211 -7.28 -9.35 -6.51
CA LEU A 211 -6.67 -9.67 -5.22
C LEU A 211 -6.74 -8.50 -4.24
N ALA A 212 -6.49 -7.29 -4.74
CA ALA A 212 -6.57 -6.05 -3.97
C ALA A 212 -8.00 -5.64 -3.60
N GLY A 213 -9.03 -6.23 -4.22
CA GLY A 213 -10.42 -5.83 -4.04
C GLY A 213 -10.68 -4.37 -4.42
N LEU A 214 -10.07 -3.88 -5.51
CA LEU A 214 -10.32 -2.52 -6.04
C LEU A 214 -11.51 -2.46 -6.99
N THR A 215 -11.98 -3.63 -7.41
CA THR A 215 -13.05 -3.78 -8.39
C THR A 215 -14.40 -3.88 -7.69
N ALA A 216 -15.46 -3.41 -8.36
CA ALA A 216 -16.80 -3.64 -7.85
C ALA A 216 -17.04 -5.15 -7.74
N PRO A 217 -17.69 -5.63 -6.66
CA PRO A 217 -18.10 -7.03 -6.60
C PRO A 217 -19.00 -7.30 -7.81
N ALA A 218 -18.71 -8.37 -8.56
CA ALA A 218 -19.54 -8.77 -9.68
C ALA A 218 -20.99 -8.86 -9.19
N THR A 219 -21.86 -7.97 -9.67
CA THR A 219 -23.27 -7.96 -9.31
C THR A 219 -23.82 -9.34 -9.67
N ALA A 220 -24.15 -10.15 -8.66
CA ALA A 220 -24.78 -11.43 -8.91
C ALA A 220 -26.06 -11.18 -9.73
N PRO A 221 -26.32 -11.95 -10.79
CA PRO A 221 -27.56 -11.80 -11.55
C PRO A 221 -28.75 -12.01 -10.60
N ASP A 222 -29.66 -11.05 -10.64
CA ASP A 222 -30.89 -11.02 -9.84
C ASP A 222 -31.62 -12.37 -10.00
N PRO A 223 -31.95 -13.10 -8.92
CA PRO A 223 -32.71 -14.34 -9.03
C PRO A 223 -34.06 -14.01 -9.67
N THR A 224 -34.28 -14.55 -10.87
CA THR A 224 -35.51 -14.35 -11.63
C THR A 224 -36.71 -14.74 -10.76
N PRO A 225 -37.72 -13.88 -10.59
CA PRO A 225 -38.89 -14.24 -9.80
C PRO A 225 -39.60 -15.43 -10.46
N SER A 226 -39.86 -16.47 -9.66
CA SER A 226 -40.62 -17.67 -10.04
C SER A 226 -42.11 -17.39 -10.13
#